data_AF-A0A7J9L7K0-F1
#
_entry.id   AF-A0A7J9L7K0-F1
#
_cell.length_a   1.000
_cell.length_b   1.000
_cell.length_c   1.000
_cell.angle_alpha   90.00
_cell.angle_beta   90.00
_cell.angle_gamma   90.00
#
_symmetry.space_group_name_H-M   'P 1'
#
loop_
_entity.id
_entity.type
_entity.pdbx_description
1 polymer ?
#
loop_
_entity_poly.entity_id
_entity_poly.type
_entity_poly.pdbx_seq_one_letter_code
_entity_poly.pdbx_strand_id
1 'polypeptide(L)' 'MRFWEKYGDVAQLLFVKPDDDLLKAMVRFWDPTYRCFTFNEVDMVLTIEEYSTLFHYDFRDKLRIYWKRNIDFR' A
#
# COMPACT_ATOMS: atom_id res chain seq x y z
N MET A 1 23.09 1.13 -6.49
CA MET A 1 21.88 1.73 -5.89
C MET A 1 21.50 0.88 -4.69
N ARG A 2 21.49 1.46 -3.50
CA ARG A 2 21.07 0.79 -2.27
C ARG A 2 19.54 0.66 -2.27
N PHE A 3 19.00 -0.36 -1.61
CA PHE A 3 17.55 -0.60 -1.55
C PHE A 3 16.77 0.63 -1.06
N TRP A 4 17.27 1.30 -0.01
CA TRP A 4 16.71 2.54 0.57
C TRP A 4 16.63 3.70 -0.41
N GLU A 5 17.63 3.85 -1.29
CA GLU A 5 17.65 4.90 -2.31
C GLU A 5 16.58 4.70 -3.38
N LYS A 6 16.14 3.44 -3.59
CA LYS A 6 15.15 3.09 -4.61
C LYS A 6 13.72 3.08 -4.09
N TYR A 7 13.53 2.73 -2.82
CA TYR A 7 12.23 2.44 -2.26
C TYR A 7 11.78 3.44 -1.17
N GLY A 8 12.67 4.31 -0.67
CA GLY A 8 12.31 5.33 0.32
C GLY A 8 11.98 4.71 1.68
N ASP A 9 11.05 5.33 2.40
CA ASP A 9 10.66 4.93 3.75
C ASP A 9 9.91 3.59 3.81
N VAL A 10 9.35 3.10 2.70
CA VAL A 10 8.74 1.76 2.64
C VAL A 10 9.73 0.67 3.06
N ALA A 11 11.02 0.89 2.82
CA ALA A 11 12.03 -0.08 3.15
C ALA A 11 12.12 -0.30 4.67
N GLN A 12 11.69 0.68 5.48
CA GLN A 12 11.70 0.60 6.93
C GLN A 12 10.76 -0.51 7.44
N LEU A 13 9.75 -0.89 6.65
CA LEU A 13 8.85 -2.01 6.95
C LEU A 13 9.59 -3.33 7.09
N LEU A 14 10.74 -3.51 6.43
CA LEU A 14 11.56 -4.74 6.56
C LEU A 14 12.16 -4.92 7.95
N PHE A 15 12.23 -3.85 8.75
CA PHE A 15 12.75 -3.89 10.12
C PHE A 15 11.65 -3.88 11.18
N VAL A 16 10.38 -3.73 10.77
CA VAL A 16 9.25 -3.85 11.68
C VAL A 16 9.11 -5.32 12.06
N LYS A 17 9.26 -5.61 13.35
CA LYS A 17 9.01 -6.96 13.86
C LYS A 17 7.49 -7.21 13.83
N PRO A 18 7.02 -8.29 13.20
CA PRO A 18 5.62 -8.64 13.26
C PRO A 18 5.22 -8.96 14.71
N ASP A 19 4.04 -8.50 15.10
CA ASP A 19 3.39 -8.89 16.34
C ASP A 19 2.36 -9.97 16.01
N ASP A 20 2.60 -11.19 16.50
CA ASP A 20 1.80 -12.36 16.17
C ASP A 20 0.35 -12.24 16.64
N ASP A 21 0.12 -11.60 17.79
CA ASP A 21 -1.21 -11.46 18.35
C ASP A 21 -2.00 -10.36 17.63
N LEU A 22 -1.32 -9.28 17.25
CA LEU A 22 -1.88 -8.28 16.36
C LEU A 22 -2.26 -8.88 15.00
N LEU A 23 -1.37 -9.67 14.38
CA LEU A 23 -1.66 -10.31 13.10
C LEU A 23 -2.88 -11.23 13.18
N LYS A 24 -2.98 -12.06 14.23
CA LYS A 24 -4.17 -12.90 14.47
C LYS A 24 -5.44 -12.08 14.63
N ALA A 25 -5.36 -10.93 15.31
CA ALA A 25 -6.50 -10.03 15.47
C ALA A 25 -6.89 -9.41 14.12
N MET A 26 -5.92 -8.96 13.33
CA MET A 26 -6.13 -8.32 12.02
C MET A 26 -6.78 -9.26 11.00
N VAL A 27 -6.50 -10.56 11.02
CA VAL A 27 -7.11 -11.54 10.10
C VAL A 27 -8.64 -11.48 10.14
N ARG A 28 -9.24 -11.15 11.29
CA ARG A 28 -10.71 -11.03 11.44
C ARG A 28 -11.30 -9.87 10.64
N PHE A 29 -10.48 -8.87 10.33
CA PHE A 29 -10.86 -7.65 9.64
C PHE A 29 -10.50 -7.70 8.15
N TRP A 30 -10.01 -8.83 7.64
CA TRP A 30 -9.66 -8.95 6.21
C TRP A 30 -10.92 -9.01 5.33
N ASP A 31 -11.05 -8.06 4.42
CA ASP A 31 -12.05 -8.06 3.37
C ASP A 31 -11.45 -8.67 2.08
N PRO A 32 -11.90 -9.86 1.64
CA PRO A 32 -11.38 -10.50 0.45
C PRO A 32 -11.79 -9.82 -0.87
N THR A 33 -12.89 -9.05 -0.86
CA THR A 33 -13.42 -8.35 -2.04
C THR A 33 -12.51 -7.19 -2.39
N TYR A 34 -12.20 -6.36 -1.40
CA TYR A 34 -11.36 -5.17 -1.57
C TYR A 34 -9.87 -5.45 -1.36
N ARG A 35 -9.53 -6.63 -0.81
CA ARG A 35 -8.15 -7.06 -0.50
C ARG A 35 -7.45 -6.11 0.46
N CYS A 36 -8.21 -5.61 1.44
CA CYS A 36 -7.73 -4.72 2.49
C CYS A 36 -8.29 -5.15 3.84
N PHE A 37 -7.77 -4.57 4.92
CA PHE A 37 -8.37 -4.72 6.24
C PHE A 37 -9.40 -3.61 6.45
N THR A 38 -10.57 -3.94 6.98
CA THR A 38 -11.65 -2.98 7.21
C THR A 38 -12.07 -2.96 8.68
N PHE A 39 -12.13 -1.77 9.27
CA PHE A 39 -12.67 -1.56 10.61
C PHE A 39 -13.99 -0.79 10.49
N ASN A 40 -15.10 -1.51 10.67
CA ASN A 40 -16.45 -1.01 10.40
C ASN A 40 -16.56 -0.49 8.95
N GLU A 41 -16.65 0.82 8.75
CA GLU A 41 -16.78 1.49 7.45
C GLU A 41 -15.46 2.10 6.97
N VAL A 42 -14.34 1.85 7.67
CA VAL A 42 -13.03 2.42 7.36
C VAL A 42 -12.10 1.37 6.77
N ASP A 43 -11.65 1.61 5.55
CA ASP A 43 -10.59 0.82 4.91
C ASP A 43 -9.22 1.20 5.47
N MET A 44 -8.47 0.23 5.99
CA MET A 44 -7.06 0.41 6.33
C MET A 44 -6.19 0.24 5.09
N VAL A 45 -6.35 1.17 4.15
CA VAL A 45 -5.47 1.33 2.99
C VAL A 45 -4.91 2.73 3.03
N LEU A 46 -3.61 2.87 2.74
CA LEU A 46 -2.99 4.18 2.62
C LEU A 46 -3.61 4.96 1.46
N THR A 47 -3.83 6.24 1.68
CA THR A 47 -4.19 7.21 0.64
C THR A 47 -3.06 7.41 -0.37
N ILE A 48 -3.34 8.05 -1.50
CA ILE A 48 -2.32 8.34 -2.54
C ILE A 48 -1.23 9.25 -1.96
N GLU A 49 -1.62 10.20 -1.13
CA GLU A 49 -0.74 11.14 -0.43
C GLU A 49 0.19 10.41 0.53
N GLU A 50 -0.33 9.47 1.31
CA GLU A 50 0.47 8.67 2.24
C GLU A 50 1.44 7.72 1.50
N TYR A 51 1.00 7.10 0.40
CA TYR A 51 1.91 6.34 -0.46
C TYR A 51 3.01 7.23 -1.05
N SER A 52 2.68 8.46 -1.46
CA SER A 52 3.65 9.43 -1.98
C SER A 52 4.74 9.71 -0.94
N THR A 53 4.32 9.96 0.30
CA THR A 53 5.22 10.14 1.43
C THR A 53 6.05 8.88 1.71
N LEU A 54 5.44 7.70 1.71
CA LEU A 54 6.16 6.45 2.03
C LEU A 54 7.23 6.08 0.99
N PHE A 55 6.96 6.35 -0.29
CA PHE A 55 7.88 6.04 -1.39
C PHE A 55 8.81 7.19 -1.77
N HIS A 56 8.69 8.36 -1.11
CA HIS A 56 9.33 9.62 -1.53
C HIS A 56 9.09 9.93 -3.02
N TYR A 57 7.86 9.69 -3.48
CA TYR A 57 7.52 9.72 -4.89
C TYR A 57 6.23 10.51 -5.14
N ASP A 58 6.29 11.60 -5.90
CA ASP A 58 5.10 12.39 -6.22
C ASP A 58 4.21 11.69 -7.25
N PHE A 59 3.12 11.10 -6.77
CA PHE A 59 2.11 10.45 -7.61
C PHE A 59 1.18 11.44 -8.35
N ARG A 60 1.22 12.75 -8.04
CA ARG A 60 0.36 13.76 -8.69
C ARG A 60 0.59 13.86 -10.20
N ASP A 61 1.80 13.57 -10.66
CA ASP A 61 2.15 13.55 -12.09
C ASP A 61 1.78 12.24 -12.81
N LYS A 62 1.45 11.17 -12.07
CA LYS A 62 1.44 9.79 -12.56
C LYS A 62 0.13 9.00 -12.39
N LEU A 63 -1.01 9.65 -12.10
CA LEU A 63 -2.32 9.03 -12.37
C LEU A 63 -2.48 8.60 -13.86
N ARG A 64 -1.61 9.07 -14.76
CA ARG A 64 -1.44 8.53 -16.13
C ARG A 64 -1.00 7.06 -16.21
N ILE A 65 -0.34 6.49 -15.19
CA ILE A 65 0.12 5.08 -15.24
C ILE A 65 -1.08 4.13 -15.22
N TYR A 66 -2.11 4.43 -14.43
CA TYR A 66 -3.33 3.62 -14.36
C TYR A 66 -4.20 3.75 -15.63
N TRP A 67 -4.01 4.81 -16.42
CA TRP A 67 -4.67 4.99 -17.72
C TRP A 67 -4.00 4.23 -18.87
N LYS A 68 -2.71 3.89 -18.76
CA LYS A 68 -1.94 3.29 -19.88
C LYS A 68 -2.13 1.77 -20.03
N ARG A 69 -3.04 1.14 -19.27
CA ARG A 69 -3.26 -0.31 -19.32
C ARG A 69 -4.72 -0.74 -19.51
N ASN A 70 -5.59 0.17 -19.95
CA ASN A 70 -6.93 -0.13 -20.47
C ASN A 70 -6.99 0.01 -22.01
N ILE A 71 -5.95 -0.45 -22.72
CA ILE A 71 -6.04 -0.77 -24.16
C ILE A 71 -5.55 -2.20 -24.31
N ASP A 72 -6.44 -3.15 -24.00
CA ASP A 72 -6.85 -4.28 -24.85
C ASP A 72 -7.62 -5.27 -23.96
N PHE A 73 -8.93 -5.02 -23.82
CA PHE A 73 -9.86 -6.12 -23.60
C PHE A 73 -10.45 -6.45 -24.97
N ARG A 74 -9.80 -7.39 -25.66
CA ARG A 74 -10.38 -8.10 -26.78
C ARG A 74 -11.02 -9.39 -26.26
#